data_AF-A0A962GQH8-F1
#
_entry.id   AF-A0A962GQH8-F1
#
_cell.length_a   1.000
_cell.length_b   1.000
_cell.length_c   1.000
_cell.angle_alpha   90.00
_cell.angle_beta   90.00
_cell.angle_gamma   90.00
#
_symmetry.space_group_name_H-M   'P 1'
#
loop_
_entity.id
_entity.type
_entity.pdbx_description
1 polymer ?
#
loop_
_entity_poly.entity_id
_entity_poly.type
_entity_poly.pdbx_seq_one_letter_code
_entity_poly.pdbx_strand_id
1 'polypeptide(L)' 'SLAFGFGVLPLALASGAGSGAQIAIGTGVLGGMVVGTLLGLFFIPLFYLVVVRLFDRNKHRQQDAEMPAAAGASHA' A
#
# COMPACT_ATOMS: atom_id res chain seq x y z
N SER A 1 12.66 2.85 7.10
CA SER A 1 12.09 2.77 8.47
C SER A 1 13.14 2.88 9.59
N LEU A 2 14.39 2.50 9.36
CA LEU A 2 15.44 2.43 10.40
C LEU A 2 15.62 3.72 11.23
N ALA A 3 15.60 4.90 10.62
CA ALA A 3 15.75 6.18 11.32
C ALA A 3 14.68 6.38 12.42
N PHE A 4 13.43 6.03 12.14
CA PHE A 4 12.35 6.11 13.12
C PHE A 4 12.44 4.96 14.14
N GLY A 5 12.85 3.75 13.72
CA GLY A 5 13.10 2.62 14.62
C GLY A 5 14.15 2.94 15.69
N PHE A 6 15.25 3.60 15.31
CA PHE A 6 16.24 4.12 16.27
C PHE A 6 15.70 5.26 17.14
N GLY A 7 14.78 6.08 16.63
CA GLY A 7 14.13 7.14 17.40
C GLY A 7 13.20 6.65 18.52
N VAL A 8 12.58 5.48 18.36
CA VAL A 8 11.68 4.87 19.38
C VAL A 8 12.38 3.86 20.28
N LEU A 9 13.61 3.46 19.95
CA LEU A 9 14.39 2.48 20.71
C LEU A 9 14.63 2.90 22.18
N PRO A 10 14.93 4.18 22.52
CA PRO A 10 15.06 4.60 23.91
C PRO A 10 13.76 4.47 24.71
N LEU A 11 12.61 4.66 24.05
CA LEU A 11 11.29 4.53 24.65
C LEU A 11 10.99 3.07 25.02
N ALA A 12 11.38 2.14 24.14
CA ALA A 12 11.25 0.70 24.37
C ALA A 12 12.17 0.16 25.48
N LEU A 13 13.20 0.92 25.85
CA LEU A 13 14.19 0.58 26.87
C LEU A 13 14.12 1.51 28.09
N ALA A 14 13.08 2.33 28.19
CA ALA A 14 12.97 3.35 29.22
C ALA A 14 12.85 2.74 30.63
N SER A 15 13.47 3.40 31.61
CA SER A 15 13.37 3.05 33.03
C SER A 15 13.04 4.29 33.87
N GLY A 16 12.46 4.08 35.05
CA GLY A 16 11.99 5.17 35.93
C GLY A 16 10.47 5.38 35.88
N ALA A 17 10.00 6.54 36.36
CA ALA A 17 8.58 6.85 36.44
C ALA A 17 7.94 6.90 35.05
N GLY A 18 6.82 6.18 34.86
CA GLY A 18 6.12 6.11 33.57
C GLY A 18 6.77 5.19 32.53
N SER A 19 7.81 4.42 32.90
CA SER A 19 8.48 3.46 32.01
C SER A 19 7.52 2.45 31.40
N GLY A 20 6.52 1.98 32.16
CA GLY A 20 5.51 1.05 31.65
C GLY A 20 4.76 1.58 30.42
N ALA A 21 4.38 2.87 30.42
CA ALA A 21 3.72 3.50 29.28
C ALA A 21 4.68 3.70 28.09
N GLN A 22 5.93 4.08 28.37
CA GLN A 22 6.96 4.29 27.35
C GLN A 22 7.35 2.99 26.64
N ILE A 23 7.54 1.92 27.41
CA ILE A 23 7.84 0.58 26.88
C ILE A 23 6.64 0.05 26.08
N ALA A 24 5.40 0.22 26.56
CA ALA A 24 4.21 -0.23 25.85
C ALA A 24 4.06 0.45 24.47
N ILE A 25 4.28 1.77 24.40
CA ILE A 25 4.25 2.50 23.13
C ILE A 25 5.44 2.11 22.26
N GLY A 26 6.65 2.09 22.81
CA GLY A 26 7.88 1.80 22.09
C GLY A 26 7.87 0.42 21.43
N THR A 27 7.45 -0.61 22.18
CA THR A 27 7.36 -1.99 21.68
C THR A 27 6.29 -2.16 20.61
N GLY A 28 5.09 -1.57 20.80
CA GLY A 28 4.03 -1.60 19.80
C GLY A 28 4.42 -0.95 18.49
N VAL A 29 5.11 0.20 18.56
CA VAL A 29 5.57 0.94 17.38
C VAL A 29 6.71 0.21 16.66
N LEU A 30 7.70 -0.35 17.40
CA LEU A 30 8.79 -1.15 16.81
C LEU A 30 8.25 -2.40 16.10
N GLY A 31 7.34 -3.13 16.74
CA GLY A 31 6.70 -4.29 16.12
C GLY A 31 5.92 -3.92 14.87
N GLY A 32 5.09 -2.87 14.95
CA GLY A 32 4.33 -2.35 13.81
C GLY A 32 5.21 -1.88 12.66
N MET A 33 6.39 -1.32 12.95
CA MET A 33 7.35 -0.91 11.94
C MET A 33 7.97 -2.11 11.21
N VAL A 34 8.35 -3.18 11.93
CA VAL A 34 8.89 -4.39 11.31
C VAL A 34 7.83 -5.06 10.45
N VAL A 35 6.65 -5.32 11.02
CA VAL A 35 5.54 -5.97 10.31
C VAL A 35 5.07 -5.11 9.13
N GLY A 36 4.90 -3.81 9.32
CA GLY A 36 4.46 -2.89 8.28
C GLY A 36 5.47 -2.74 7.15
N THR A 37 6.78 -2.79 7.44
CA THR A 37 7.82 -2.77 6.39
C THR A 37 7.78 -4.06 5.58
N LEU A 38 7.68 -5.23 6.24
CA LEU A 38 7.61 -6.52 5.56
C LEU A 38 6.34 -6.66 4.73
N LEU A 39 5.17 -6.43 5.33
CA LEU A 39 3.89 -6.49 4.63
C LEU A 39 3.84 -5.44 3.52
N GLY A 40 4.26 -4.21 3.78
CA GLY A 40 4.26 -3.13 2.79
C GLY A 40 5.06 -3.50 1.53
N LEU A 41 6.23 -4.10 1.68
CA LEU A 41 7.07 -4.56 0.56
C LEU A 41 6.33 -5.49 -0.42
N PHE A 42 5.46 -6.37 0.08
CA PHE A 42 4.71 -7.32 -0.76
C PHE A 42 3.32 -6.81 -1.15
N PHE A 43 2.60 -6.22 -0.20
CA PHE A 43 1.20 -5.85 -0.37
C PHE A 43 1.02 -4.57 -1.16
N ILE A 44 1.92 -3.59 -1.07
CA ILE A 44 1.84 -2.36 -1.86
C ILE A 44 1.89 -2.67 -3.37
N PRO A 45 2.89 -3.40 -3.92
CA PRO A 45 2.90 -3.72 -5.35
C PRO A 45 1.75 -4.65 -5.76
N LEU A 46 1.36 -5.60 -4.91
CA LEU A 46 0.20 -6.46 -5.15
C LEU A 46 -1.08 -5.63 -5.29
N PHE A 47 -1.36 -4.75 -4.34
CA PHE A 47 -2.55 -3.91 -4.37
C PHE A 47 -2.55 -2.94 -5.53
N TYR A 48 -1.40 -2.36 -5.88
CA TYR A 48 -1.27 -1.53 -7.09
C TYR A 48 -1.74 -2.30 -8.34
N LEU A 49 -1.27 -3.53 -8.52
CA LEU A 49 -1.63 -4.37 -9.66
C LEU A 49 -3.10 -4.82 -9.66
N VAL A 50 -3.67 -5.11 -8.49
CA VAL A 50 -5.09 -5.45 -8.35
C VAL A 50 -5.98 -4.28 -8.71
N VAL A 51 -5.67 -3.08 -8.19
CA VAL A 51 -6.41 -1.85 -8.47
C VAL A 51 -6.32 -1.53 -9.96
N VAL A 52 -5.11 -1.49 -10.54
CA VAL A 52 -4.94 -1.22 -11.97
C VAL A 52 -5.77 -2.19 -12.81
N ARG A 53 -5.70 -3.50 -12.58
CA ARG A 53 -6.48 -4.48 -13.34
C ARG A 53 -7.99 -4.31 -13.20
N LEU A 54 -8.47 -3.95 -12.01
CA LEU A 54 -9.89 -3.77 -11.76
C LEU A 54 -10.45 -2.56 -12.51
N PHE A 55 -9.71 -1.44 -12.53
CA PHE A 55 -10.15 -0.20 -13.17
C PHE A 55 -9.82 -0.11 -14.66
N ASP A 56 -8.75 -0.77 -15.14
CA ASP A 56 -8.37 -0.77 -16.56
C ASP A 56 -9.31 -1.62 -17.42
N ARG A 57 -9.86 -2.71 -16.85
CA ARG A 57 -10.92 -3.51 -17.49
C ARG A 57 -12.18 -2.69 -17.81
N ASN A 58 -12.37 -1.55 -17.15
CA ASN A 58 -13.50 -0.67 -17.38
C ASN A 58 -13.28 0.29 -18.57
N LYS A 59 -12.03 0.52 -19.02
CA LYS A 59 -11.71 1.37 -20.17
C LYS A 59 -11.81 0.64 -21.51
N HIS A 60 -11.38 -0.62 -21.58
CA HIS A 60 -11.46 -1.40 -22.83
C HIS A 60 -12.90 -1.66 -23.29
N ARG A 61 -13.84 -1.84 -22.35
CA ARG A 61 -15.27 -2.04 -22.70
C ARG A 61 -15.94 -0.82 -23.34
N GLN A 62 -15.36 0.38 -23.23
CA GLN A 62 -15.88 1.58 -23.88
C GLN A 62 -15.32 1.74 -25.30
N GLN A 63 -14.08 1.33 -25.56
CA GLN A 63 -13.46 1.42 -26.90
C GLN A 63 -14.04 0.39 -27.87
N ASP A 64 -14.35 -0.82 -27.41
CA ASP A 64 -14.97 -1.87 -28.24
C ASP A 64 -16.43 -1.54 -28.61
N ALA A 65 -17.09 -0.68 -27.82
CA ALA A 65 -18.45 -0.24 -28.09
C ALA A 65 -18.54 0.89 -29.14
N GLU A 66 -17.44 1.60 -29.40
CA GLU A 66 -17.40 2.74 -30.32
C GLU A 66 -16.97 2.34 -31.75
N MET A 67 -16.43 1.14 -31.93
CA MET A 67 -15.98 0.64 -33.24
C MET A 67 -16.87 -0.49 -33.82
N PRO A 68 -18.11 -0.17 -34.23
CA PRO A 68 -18.72 -0.89 -35.35
C PRO A 68 -19.35 0.00 -36.46
N ALA A 69 -19.21 1.33 -36.42
CA ALA A 69 -19.95 2.22 -37.34
C ALA A 69 -19.19 2.65 -38.62
N ALA A 70 -17.86 2.55 -38.66
CA ALA A 70 -17.05 3.13 -39.76
C ALA A 70 -16.69 2.15 -40.90
N ALA A 71 -16.97 0.85 -40.76
CA ALA A 71 -16.56 -0.16 -41.74
C ALA A 71 -17.55 -0.38 -42.90
N GLY A 72 -18.72 0.29 -42.89
CA GLY A 72 -19.80 0.06 -43.86
C GLY A 72 -19.93 1.06 -45.01
N ALA A 73 -19.13 2.13 -45.07
CA ALA A 73 -19.38 3.28 -45.97
C ALA A 73 -18.44 3.43 -47.18
N SER A 74 -17.51 2.48 -47.41
CA SER A 74 -16.49 2.60 -48.49
C SER A 74 -16.77 1.75 -49.74
N HIS A 75 -17.95 1.13 -49.86
CA HIS A 75 -18.30 0.23 -50.97
C HIS A 75 -19.65 0.56 -51.65
N ALA A 76 -20.11 1.81 -51.62
CA ALA A 76 -21.31 2.25 -52.36
C ALA A 76 -20.95 3.34 -53.39
#